data_AF-A0A955HMA0-F1
#
_entry.id   AF-A0A955HMA0-F1
#
_cell.length_a   1.000
_cell.length_b   1.000
_cell.length_c   1.000
_cell.angle_alpha   90.00
_cell.angle_beta   90.00
_cell.angle_gamma   90.00
#
_symmetry.space_group_name_H-M   'P 1'
#
loop_
_entity.id
_entity.type
_entity.pdbx_description
1 polymer ?
#
loop_
_entity_poly.entity_id
_entity_poly.type
_entity_poly.pdbx_seq_one_letter_code
_entity_poly.pdbx_strand_id
1 'polypeptide(L)'
;MLLQVLFDPTGGGLTNSSIEELTRLVFKGMFLVAGVLYVAFAFVVVRQIHIMRSTLITSVSPMLLLIGYIHLVVSIIVLLMFFLLLSF
;
A
#
# COMPACT_ATOMS: atom_id res chain seq x y z
N MET A 1 -6.30 38.46 -33.44
CA MET A 1 -5.37 38.33 -32.30
C MET A 1 -6.10 38.15 -30.97
N LEU A 2 -6.90 39.11 -30.48
CA LEU A 2 -7.64 38.97 -29.22
C LEU A 2 -8.68 37.83 -29.22
N LEU A 3 -9.33 37.57 -30.36
CA LEU A 3 -10.33 36.50 -30.48
C LEU A 3 -9.71 35.07 -30.49
N GLN A 4 -8.44 34.94 -30.87
CA GLN A 4 -7.71 33.66 -30.83
C GLN A 4 -7.23 33.31 -29.42
N VAL A 5 -6.98 34.31 -28.56
CA VAL A 5 -6.67 34.11 -27.13
C VAL A 5 -7.93 33.73 -26.35
N LEU A 6 -9.11 34.24 -26.73
CA LEU A 6 -10.38 33.93 -26.09
C LEU A 6 -10.94 32.53 -26.45
N PHE A 7 -10.52 32.01 -27.60
CA PHE A 7 -10.85 30.67 -28.12
C PHE A 7 -9.58 29.85 -28.35
N ASP A 8 -8.64 29.94 -27.42
CA ASP A 8 -7.49 29.03 -27.42
C ASP A 8 -7.89 27.72 -26.71
N PRO A 9 -8.19 26.62 -27.42
CA PRO A 9 -8.42 25.32 -26.79
C PRO A 9 -7.16 24.75 -26.12
N THR A 10 -6.00 25.38 -26.34
CA THR A 10 -4.73 25.07 -25.66
C THR A 10 -4.52 25.86 -24.37
N GLY A 11 -5.50 26.70 -23.97
CA GLY A 11 -5.49 27.45 -22.73
C GLY A 11 -5.45 26.55 -21.50
N GLY A 12 -4.26 26.14 -21.07
CA GLY A 12 -3.92 25.62 -19.74
C GLY A 12 -4.82 24.51 -19.17
N GLY A 13 -5.61 23.84 -20.00
CA GLY A 13 -6.56 22.82 -19.60
C GLY A 13 -5.86 21.47 -19.45
N LEU A 14 -6.18 20.74 -18.39
CA LEU A 14 -5.75 19.36 -18.20
C LEU A 14 -6.17 18.54 -19.43
N THR A 15 -5.19 18.13 -20.23
CA THR A 15 -5.42 17.19 -21.32
C THR A 15 -5.83 15.83 -20.73
N ASN A 16 -6.60 15.03 -21.47
CA ASN A 16 -7.01 13.69 -21.01
C ASN A 16 -5.79 12.84 -20.59
N SER A 17 -4.66 12.97 -21.31
CA SER A 17 -3.38 12.34 -20.95
C SER A 17 -2.82 12.80 -19.60
N SER A 18 -2.91 14.09 -19.28
CA SER A 18 -2.45 14.62 -17.98
C SER A 18 -3.28 14.08 -16.81
N ILE A 19 -4.59 13.88 -17.01
CA ILE A 19 -5.49 13.30 -16.00
C ILE A 19 -5.18 11.81 -15.79
N GLU A 20 -4.88 11.06 -16.86
CA GLU A 20 -4.49 9.66 -16.78
C GLU A 20 -3.18 9.46 -16.01
N GLU A 21 -2.17 10.30 -16.28
CA GLU A 21 -0.88 10.27 -15.56
C GLU A 21 -1.05 10.60 -14.08
N LEU A 22 -1.80 11.65 -13.76
CA LEU A 22 -2.09 12.03 -12.37
C LEU A 22 -2.84 10.93 -11.63
N THR A 23 -3.86 10.36 -12.27
CA THR A 23 -4.65 9.26 -11.69
C THR A 23 -3.77 8.05 -11.42
N ARG A 24 -2.94 7.65 -12.40
CA ARG A 24 -1.97 6.56 -12.23
C ARG A 24 -1.04 6.82 -11.04
N LEU A 25 -0.49 8.03 -10.92
CA LEU A 25 0.41 8.40 -9.82
C LEU A 25 -0.27 8.31 -8.45
N VAL A 26 -1.51 8.80 -8.34
CA VAL A 26 -2.29 8.75 -7.09
C VAL A 26 -2.55 7.30 -6.67
N PHE A 27 -3.02 6.46 -7.59
CA PHE A 27 -3.22 5.03 -7.30
C PHE A 27 -1.91 4.34 -6.88
N LYS A 28 -0.81 4.63 -7.59
CA LYS A 28 0.52 4.14 -7.25
C LYS A 28 0.87 4.49 -5.79
N GLY A 29 0.71 5.76 -5.40
CA GLY A 29 0.94 6.20 -4.02
C GLY A 29 0.04 5.52 -2.99
N MET A 30 -1.26 5.39 -3.28
CA MET A 30 -2.22 4.76 -2.37
C MET A 30 -1.89 3.28 -2.09
N PHE A 31 -1.57 2.49 -3.11
CA PHE A 31 -1.19 1.09 -2.94
C PHE A 31 0.09 0.94 -2.12
N LEU A 32 1.06 1.83 -2.34
CA LEU A 32 2.31 1.82 -1.59
C LEU A 32 2.07 2.09 -0.10
N VAL A 33 1.32 3.15 0.21
CA VAL A 33 0.96 3.50 1.60
C VAL A 33 0.17 2.37 2.25
N ALA A 34 -0.81 1.80 1.55
CA ALA A 34 -1.59 0.66 2.05
C ALA A 34 -0.70 -0.55 2.35
N GLY A 35 0.26 -0.87 1.48
CA GLY A 35 1.21 -1.96 1.69
C GLY A 35 2.10 -1.76 2.92
N VAL A 36 2.64 -0.55 3.11
CA VAL A 36 3.45 -0.21 4.29
C VAL A 36 2.62 -0.33 5.57
N LEU A 37 1.41 0.22 5.58
CA LEU A 37 0.49 0.10 6.71
C LEU A 37 0.12 -1.35 7.01
N TYR A 38 -0.02 -2.18 5.98
CA TYR A 38 -0.31 -3.61 6.14
C TYR A 38 0.85 -4.38 6.79
N VAL A 39 2.09 -4.09 6.42
CA VAL A 39 3.27 -4.67 7.08
C VAL A 39 3.36 -4.23 8.55
N ALA A 40 3.11 -2.95 8.83
CA ALA A 40 3.06 -2.44 10.19
C ALA A 40 1.95 -3.15 11.02
N PHE A 41 0.78 -3.36 10.42
CA PHE A 41 -0.31 -4.13 11.02
C PHE A 41 0.12 -5.58 11.32
N ALA A 42 0.73 -6.27 10.36
CA ALA A 42 1.19 -7.65 10.55
C ALA A 42 2.22 -7.74 11.71
N PHE A 43 3.11 -6.76 11.83
CA PHE A 43 4.05 -6.67 12.95
C PHE A 43 3.33 -6.49 14.30
N VAL A 44 2.33 -5.61 14.35
CA VAL A 44 1.50 -5.42 15.55
C VAL A 44 0.79 -6.71 15.94
N VAL A 45 0.25 -7.45 14.97
CA VAL A 45 -0.41 -8.75 15.22
C VAL A 45 0.55 -9.75 15.88
N VAL A 46 1.77 -9.91 15.35
CA VAL A 46 2.77 -10.80 15.95
C VAL A 46 3.09 -10.41 17.38
N ARG A 47 3.26 -9.10 17.65
CA ARG A 47 3.48 -8.59 19.00
C ARG A 47 2.30 -8.91 19.92
N GLN A 48 1.07 -8.77 19.44
CA GLN A 48 -0.13 -9.10 20.23
C GLN A 48 -0.21 -10.59 20.55
N ILE A 49 0.11 -11.47 19.60
CA ILE A 49 0.16 -12.93 19.84
C ILE A 49 1.19 -13.25 20.92
N HIS A 50 2.36 -12.60 20.92
CA HIS A 50 3.38 -12.79 21.95
C HIS A 50 2.91 -12.35 23.33
N ILE A 51 2.21 -11.22 23.44
CA ILE A 51 1.64 -10.74 24.70
C ILE A 51 0.54 -11.69 25.18
N MET A 52 -0.37 -12.11 24.30
CA MET A 52 -1.46 -13.05 24.63
C MET A 52 -0.95 -14.41 25.10
N ARG A 53 0.18 -14.88 24.56
CA ARG A 53 0.82 -16.13 25.01
C ARG A 53 1.24 -16.09 26.49
N SER A 54 1.52 -14.91 27.04
CA SER A 54 1.90 -14.75 28.45
C SER A 54 0.71 -14.76 29.42
N THR A 55 -0.50 -14.56 28.91
CA THR A 55 -1.72 -14.47 29.73
C THR A 55 -2.64 -15.69 29.58
N LEU A 56 -2.66 -16.31 28.40
CA LEU A 56 -3.51 -17.46 28.10
C LEU A 56 -2.65 -18.70 27.80
N ILE A 57 -2.52 -19.57 28.81
CA ILE A 57 -1.85 -20.87 28.64
C ILE A 57 -2.76 -21.77 27.82
N THR A 58 -2.50 -21.85 26.52
CA THR A 58 -3.22 -22.72 25.58
C THR A 58 -2.22 -23.50 24.72
N SER A 59 -2.55 -24.76 24.42
CA SER A 59 -1.74 -25.64 23.57
C SER A 59 -1.57 -25.11 22.14
N VAL A 60 -2.46 -24.21 21.69
CA VAL A 60 -2.48 -23.63 20.34
C VAL A 60 -1.57 -22.40 20.21
N SER A 61 -1.13 -21.82 21.33
CA SER A 61 -0.30 -20.61 21.35
C SER A 61 0.97 -20.64 20.48
N PRO A 62 1.82 -21.70 20.50
CA PRO A 62 3.01 -21.74 19.65
C PRO A 62 2.68 -21.84 18.15
N MET A 63 1.57 -22.48 17.78
CA MET A 63 1.11 -22.57 16.39
C MET A 63 0.66 -21.21 15.88
N LEU A 64 -0.09 -20.44 16.67
CA LEU A 64 -0.51 -19.08 16.32
C LEU A 64 0.69 -18.15 16.14
N LEU A 65 1.72 -18.28 16.97
CA LEU A 65 2.95 -17.51 16.83
C LEU A 65 3.66 -17.82 15.50
N LEU A 66 3.77 -19.09 15.13
CA LEU A 66 4.36 -19.51 13.85
C LEU A 66 3.59 -18.93 12.66
N ILE A 67 2.25 -19.05 12.69
CA ILE A 67 1.38 -18.48 11.65
C ILE A 67 1.55 -16.97 11.57
N GLY A 68 1.66 -16.28 12.72
CA GLY A 68 1.91 -14.84 12.77
C GLY A 68 3.22 -14.44 12.09
N TYR A 69 4.32 -15.18 12.32
CA TYR A 69 5.59 -14.91 11.65
C TYR A 69 5.54 -15.21 10.15
N ILE A 70 4.90 -16.31 9.74
CA ILE A 70 4.69 -16.61 8.32
C ILE A 70 3.89 -15.49 7.66
N HIS A 71 2.81 -15.03 8.30
CA HIS A 71 2.01 -13.92 7.84
C HIS A 71 2.84 -12.64 7.67
N LEU A 72 3.67 -12.29 8.66
CA LEU A 72 4.56 -11.13 8.58
C LEU A 72 5.54 -11.23 7.39
N VAL A 73 6.16 -12.39 7.18
CA VAL A 73 7.07 -12.63 6.05
C VAL A 73 6.33 -12.47 4.72
N VAL A 74 5.14 -13.06 4.59
CA VAL A 74 4.32 -12.93 3.38
C VAL A 74 3.94 -11.47 3.13
N SER A 75 3.55 -10.73 4.16
CA SER A 75 3.23 -9.30 4.04
C SER A 75 4.41 -8.47 3.54
N ILE A 76 5.63 -8.76 4.01
CA ILE A 76 6.86 -8.12 3.52
C ILE A 76 7.11 -8.47 2.05
N ILE A 77 6.95 -9.74 1.67
CA ILE A 77 7.10 -10.18 0.27
C ILE A 77 6.09 -9.46 -0.64
N VAL A 78 4.83 -9.34 -0.21
CA VAL A 78 3.79 -8.62 -0.97
C VAL A 78 4.15 -7.15 -1.13
N LEU A 79 4.67 -6.49 -0.09
CA LEU A 79 5.15 -5.12 -0.19
C LEU A 79 6.29 -4.98 -1.20
N LEU A 80 7.28 -5.87 -1.16
CA LEU A 80 8.39 -5.89 -2.13
C LEU A 80 7.88 -6.12 -3.55
N MET A 81 6.89 -6.99 -3.73
CA MET A 81 6.23 -7.19 -5.02
C MET A 81 5.51 -5.93 -5.51
N PHE A 82 4.84 -5.18 -4.64
CA PHE A 82 4.26 -3.89 -5.01
C PHE A 82 5.34 -2.91 -5.44
N PHE A 83 6.46 -2.79 -4.71
CA PHE A 83 7.58 -1.95 -5.16
C PHE A 83 8.09 -2.34 -6.55
N LEU A 84 8.26 -3.65 -6.81
CA LEU A 84 8.71 -4.14 -8.11
C LEU A 84 7.71 -3.81 -9.21
N LEU A 85 6.45 -4.21 -9.05
CA LEU A 85 5.43 -4.09 -10.09
C LEU A 85 5.05 -2.63 -10.39
N LEU A 86 5.08 -1.78 -9.36
CA LEU A 86 4.68 -0.38 -9.45
C LEU A 86 5.83 0.53 -9.94
N SER A 87 7.07 0.05 -9.91
CA SER A 87 8.25 0.73 -10.46
C SER A 87 8.33 0.65 -11.99
N PHE A 88 7.65 -0.31 -12.61
CA PHE A 88 7.49 -0.41 -14.07
C PHE A 88 6.16 0.24 -14.53
#